data_AF-A0A3B8QNG7-F1
#
_entry.id   AF-A0A3B8QNG7-F1
#
_cell.length_a   1.000
_cell.length_b   1.000
_cell.length_c   1.000
_cell.angle_alpha   90.00
_cell.angle_beta   90.00
_cell.angle_gamma   90.00
#
_symmetry.space_group_name_H-M   'P 1'
#
loop_
_entity.id
_entity.type
_entity.pdbx_description
1 polymer ?
#
loop_
_entity_poly.entity_id
_entity_poly.type
_entity_poly.pdbx_seq_one_letter_code
_entity_poly.pdbx_strand_id
1 'polypeptide(L)'
;MFDREGPAFFSKIDYQAQWLESYAPFSEEPDVLRLPAVDPANLTELFNSGIDTFDFVQTSGQKMTRIVGFDQLTGTDVIIDGEQLLGTEYNVRYQSTVDEDLYVNGYEYVSVKHRRFFSGIATLTQGDDVEDRDHTPIKFIYPGEPGFFTKTPLYECEASLAQYAPIQEGFNR
;
A
#
# COMPACT_ATOMS: atom_id res chain seq x y z
N MET A 1 0.00 -4.91 7.63
CA MET A 1 -1.42 -5.27 7.40
C MET A 1 -1.88 -6.17 8.54
N PHE A 2 -3.12 -5.99 8.98
CA PHE A 2 -3.79 -6.87 9.93
C PHE A 2 -5.06 -7.42 9.28
N ASP A 3 -5.42 -8.64 9.64
CA ASP A 3 -6.69 -9.28 9.32
C ASP A 3 -7.42 -9.73 10.60
N ARG A 4 -8.44 -10.58 10.47
CA ARG A 4 -9.21 -11.12 11.61
C ARG A 4 -8.38 -11.99 12.55
N GLU A 5 -7.30 -12.59 12.07
CA GLU A 5 -6.45 -13.53 12.81
C GLU A 5 -5.24 -12.84 13.45
N GLY A 6 -4.86 -11.66 12.97
CA GLY A 6 -3.85 -10.82 13.58
C GLY A 6 -3.02 -10.05 12.56
N PRO A 7 -1.74 -9.75 12.83
CA PRO A 7 -0.84 -9.24 11.80
C PRO A 7 -0.76 -10.26 10.66
N ALA A 8 -0.95 -9.80 9.43
CA ALA A 8 -0.91 -10.63 8.22
C ALA A 8 0.33 -10.35 7.37
N PHE A 9 0.87 -9.13 7.45
CA PHE A 9 2.01 -8.70 6.64
C PHE A 9 2.74 -7.52 7.29
N PHE A 10 4.07 -7.52 7.21
CA PHE A 10 4.92 -6.43 7.62
C PHE A 10 5.69 -5.90 6.40
N SER A 11 5.79 -4.58 6.32
CA SER A 11 6.59 -3.91 5.30
C SER A 11 7.30 -2.72 5.92
N LYS A 12 8.57 -2.57 5.56
CA LYS A 12 9.46 -1.50 5.96
C LYS A 12 9.90 -0.74 4.72
N ILE A 13 9.63 0.56 4.75
CA ILE A 13 10.07 1.50 3.71
C ILE A 13 11.00 2.55 4.30
N ASP A 14 11.78 3.20 3.43
CA ASP A 14 12.54 4.39 3.81
C ASP A 14 11.75 5.69 3.56
N TYR A 15 12.42 6.84 3.72
CA TYR A 15 11.83 8.17 3.52
C TYR A 15 11.46 8.49 2.05
N GLN A 16 12.01 7.72 1.10
CA GLN A 16 11.70 7.84 -0.32
C GLN A 16 10.67 6.79 -0.78
N ALA A 17 10.11 6.03 0.16
CA ALA A 17 9.21 4.91 -0.08
C ALA A 17 9.84 3.70 -0.79
N GLN A 18 11.16 3.53 -0.73
CA GLN A 18 11.80 2.29 -1.20
C GLN A 18 11.41 1.11 -0.32
N TRP A 19 11.08 -0.03 -0.94
CA TRP A 19 10.65 -1.26 -0.26
C TRP A 19 11.85 -2.03 0.29
N LEU A 20 12.33 -1.62 1.46
CA LEU A 20 13.54 -2.18 2.06
C LEU A 20 13.39 -3.65 2.45
N GLU A 21 12.26 -3.99 3.07
CA GLU A 21 12.02 -5.33 3.60
C GLU A 21 10.52 -5.59 3.75
N SER A 22 10.06 -6.79 3.41
CA SER A 22 8.69 -7.24 3.68
C SER A 22 8.63 -8.73 4.01
N TYR A 23 7.67 -9.10 4.86
CA TYR A 23 7.45 -10.50 5.25
C TYR A 23 6.06 -10.72 5.84
N ALA A 24 5.50 -11.91 5.60
CA ALA A 24 4.38 -12.42 6.38
C ALA A 24 4.89 -12.88 7.77
N PRO A 25 4.06 -12.80 8.83
CA PRO A 25 4.41 -13.39 10.12
C PRO A 25 4.78 -14.87 9.94
N PHE A 26 5.85 -15.29 10.61
CA PHE A 26 6.40 -16.65 10.55
C PHE A 26 7.03 -17.06 9.21
N SER A 27 7.15 -16.17 8.22
CA SER A 27 7.98 -16.44 7.04
C SER A 27 9.45 -16.55 7.44
N GLU A 28 10.13 -17.60 7.00
CA GLU A 28 11.59 -17.75 7.18
C GLU A 28 12.39 -16.94 6.15
N GLU A 29 11.76 -16.57 5.03
CA GLU A 29 12.39 -15.87 3.92
C GLU A 29 11.69 -14.52 3.69
N PRO A 30 12.21 -13.42 4.26
CA PRO A 30 11.72 -12.08 3.96
C PRO A 30 12.18 -11.64 2.56
N ASP A 31 11.35 -10.85 1.88
CA ASP A 31 11.78 -10.11 0.69
C ASP A 31 12.62 -8.90 1.14
N VAL A 32 13.86 -8.82 0.66
CA VAL A 32 14.80 -7.75 1.03
C VAL A 32 15.29 -7.04 -0.22
N LEU A 33 15.33 -5.70 -0.18
CA LEU A 33 15.89 -4.88 -1.24
C LEU A 33 17.38 -5.18 -1.45
N ARG A 34 17.75 -5.53 -2.68
CA ARG A 34 19.13 -5.65 -3.11
C ARG A 34 19.70 -4.28 -3.46
N LEU A 35 20.79 -3.90 -2.78
CA LEU A 35 21.49 -2.65 -3.04
C LEU A 35 22.82 -2.87 -3.80
N PRO A 36 23.23 -1.90 -4.64
CA PRO A 36 22.46 -0.73 -5.06
C PRO A 36 21.31 -1.12 -6.00
N ALA A 37 20.20 -0.39 -5.93
CA ALA A 37 19.14 -0.45 -6.95
C ALA A 37 19.62 0.22 -8.24
N VAL A 38 19.09 -0.22 -9.39
CA VAL A 38 19.38 0.43 -10.69
C VAL A 38 18.71 1.80 -10.73
N ASP A 39 17.45 1.84 -10.33
CA ASP A 39 16.64 3.04 -10.17
C ASP A 39 15.76 2.88 -8.91
N PRO A 40 16.13 3.49 -7.76
CA PRO A 40 15.37 3.39 -6.54
C PRO A 40 14.11 4.27 -6.58
N ALA A 41 13.00 3.79 -6.01
CA ALA A 41 11.82 4.63 -5.80
C ALA A 41 12.19 5.95 -5.08
N ASN A 42 11.60 7.05 -5.54
CA ASN A 42 11.98 8.41 -5.16
C ASN A 42 10.78 9.35 -5.08
N LEU A 43 10.12 9.36 -3.92
CA LEU A 43 9.04 10.32 -3.63
C LEU A 43 9.43 11.79 -3.83
N THR A 44 10.70 12.16 -3.64
CA THR A 44 11.15 13.54 -3.86
C THR A 44 11.10 13.90 -5.34
N GLU A 45 11.47 12.96 -6.21
CA GLU A 45 11.32 13.12 -7.65
C GLU A 45 9.85 13.19 -8.03
N LEU A 46 9.03 12.23 -7.59
CA LEU A 46 7.58 12.22 -7.83
C LEU A 46 6.93 13.58 -7.51
N PHE A 47 7.22 14.15 -6.34
CA PHE A 47 6.62 15.43 -5.93
C PHE A 47 7.14 16.64 -6.70
N ASN A 48 8.33 16.57 -7.28
CA ASN A 48 8.94 17.69 -8.00
C ASN A 48 8.63 17.65 -9.50
N SER A 49 8.68 16.47 -10.13
CA SER A 49 8.50 16.28 -11.57
C SER A 49 7.09 15.83 -11.94
N GLY A 50 6.35 15.25 -10.99
CA GLY A 50 5.07 14.60 -11.23
C GLY A 50 5.17 13.13 -11.65
N ILE A 51 6.38 12.56 -11.75
CA ILE A 51 6.60 11.16 -12.13
C ILE A 51 7.86 10.60 -11.46
N ASP A 52 7.81 9.34 -11.06
CA ASP A 52 8.95 8.58 -10.54
C ASP A 52 9.00 7.23 -11.27
N THR A 53 10.15 6.88 -11.86
CA THR A 53 10.38 5.54 -12.39
C THR A 53 11.18 4.73 -11.39
N PHE A 54 11.12 3.41 -11.50
CA PHE A 54 11.94 2.55 -10.66
C PHE A 54 12.29 1.23 -11.34
N ASP A 55 13.44 0.69 -10.95
CA ASP A 55 14.04 -0.57 -11.38
C ASP A 55 14.93 -1.10 -10.26
N PHE A 56 14.39 -2.02 -9.46
CA PHE A 56 15.11 -2.61 -8.34
C PHE A 56 14.85 -4.11 -8.25
N VAL A 57 15.63 -4.77 -7.40
CA VAL A 57 15.51 -6.22 -7.18
C VAL A 57 15.25 -6.48 -5.71
N GLN A 58 14.26 -7.31 -5.41
CA GLN A 58 14.11 -7.92 -4.09
C GLN A 58 14.58 -9.38 -4.13
N THR A 59 15.13 -9.86 -3.02
CA THR A 59 15.58 -11.24 -2.85
C THR A 59 14.88 -11.86 -1.64
N SER A 60 14.43 -13.10 -1.78
CA SER A 60 13.87 -13.92 -0.71
C SER A 60 14.35 -15.35 -0.89
N GLY A 61 15.20 -15.84 0.02
CA GLY A 61 15.87 -17.13 -0.16
C GLY A 61 16.67 -17.21 -1.47
N GLN A 62 16.29 -18.13 -2.35
CA GLN A 62 16.87 -18.28 -3.69
C GLN A 62 16.12 -17.49 -4.78
N LYS A 63 14.94 -16.95 -4.46
CA LYS A 63 14.12 -16.17 -5.40
C LYS A 63 14.69 -14.76 -5.54
N MET A 64 14.75 -14.30 -6.78
CA MET A 64 14.97 -12.90 -7.13
C MET A 64 13.77 -12.39 -7.90
N THR A 65 13.28 -11.21 -7.52
CA THR A 65 12.19 -10.53 -8.22
C THR A 65 12.69 -9.16 -8.66
N ARG A 66 12.79 -8.92 -9.98
CA ARG A 66 13.03 -7.58 -10.52
C ARG A 66 11.71 -6.85 -10.63
N ILE A 67 11.66 -5.63 -10.12
CA ILE A 67 10.46 -4.80 -10.04
C ILE A 67 10.76 -3.54 -10.83
N VAL A 68 10.02 -3.36 -11.93
CA VAL A 68 10.20 -2.24 -12.86
C VAL A 68 8.87 -1.55 -13.08
N GLY A 69 8.84 -0.23 -13.00
CA GLY A 69 7.59 0.49 -13.11
C GLY A 69 7.73 2.00 -13.02
N PHE A 70 6.59 2.64 -12.80
CA PHE A 70 6.50 4.07 -12.51
C PHE A 70 5.28 4.40 -11.67
N ASP A 71 5.37 5.53 -10.98
CA ASP A 71 4.27 6.26 -10.36
C ASP A 71 4.15 7.64 -11.00
N GLN A 72 2.92 8.08 -11.30
CA GLN A 72 2.67 9.39 -11.91
C GLN A 72 1.55 10.13 -11.19
N LEU A 73 1.77 11.40 -10.83
CA LEU A 73 0.73 12.26 -10.28
C LEU A 73 -0.33 12.54 -11.35
N THR A 74 -1.58 12.29 -10.99
CA THR A 74 -2.76 12.58 -11.84
C THR A 74 -3.12 14.07 -11.89
N GLY A 75 -2.52 14.89 -11.03
CA GLY A 75 -2.90 16.29 -10.81
C GLY A 75 -4.19 16.47 -9.99
N THR A 76 -4.74 15.39 -9.43
CA THR A 76 -5.93 15.44 -8.57
C THR A 76 -5.55 15.37 -7.10
N ASP A 77 -6.13 16.28 -6.31
CA ASP A 77 -6.08 16.23 -4.85
C ASP A 77 -7.38 15.63 -4.31
N VAL A 78 -7.27 14.75 -3.30
CA VAL A 78 -8.40 14.13 -2.63
C VAL A 78 -8.26 14.30 -1.13
N ILE A 79 -9.39 14.52 -0.45
CA ILE A 79 -9.45 14.53 1.01
C ILE A 79 -10.19 13.27 1.46
N ILE A 80 -9.52 12.43 2.24
CA ILE A 80 -10.10 11.21 2.81
C ILE A 80 -9.97 11.30 4.33
N ASP A 81 -11.11 11.34 5.03
CA ASP A 81 -11.16 11.48 6.49
C ASP A 81 -10.34 12.67 7.03
N GLY A 82 -10.42 13.80 6.33
CA GLY A 82 -9.67 15.03 6.65
C GLY A 82 -8.24 15.06 6.11
N GLU A 83 -7.70 13.94 5.62
CA GLU A 83 -6.32 13.88 5.13
C GLU A 83 -6.24 14.19 3.65
N GLN A 84 -5.45 15.22 3.32
CA GLN A 84 -5.12 15.58 1.95
C GLN A 84 -4.10 14.61 1.37
N LEU A 85 -4.45 14.03 0.22
CA LEU A 85 -3.66 13.08 -0.55
C LEU A 85 -3.60 13.54 -2.01
N LEU A 86 -2.52 13.20 -2.70
CA LEU A 86 -2.39 13.38 -4.15
C LEU A 86 -2.73 12.05 -4.82
N GLY A 87 -3.56 12.08 -5.87
CA GLY A 87 -3.87 10.88 -6.65
C GLY A 87 -2.72 10.51 -7.59
N THR A 88 -2.36 9.23 -7.63
CA THR A 88 -1.37 8.68 -8.57
C THR A 88 -1.97 7.59 -9.44
N GLU A 89 -1.45 7.46 -10.65
CA GLU A 89 -1.58 6.23 -11.45
C GLU A 89 -0.22 5.54 -11.52
N TYR A 90 -0.22 4.22 -11.65
CA TYR A 90 1.01 3.45 -11.65
C TYR A 90 0.93 2.23 -12.56
N ASN A 91 2.11 1.76 -12.98
CA ASN A 91 2.29 0.47 -13.65
C ASN A 91 3.55 -0.20 -13.12
N VAL A 92 3.45 -1.48 -12.75
CA VAL A 92 4.57 -2.28 -12.27
C VAL A 92 4.58 -3.63 -12.95
N ARG A 93 5.78 -4.08 -13.32
CA ARG A 93 6.06 -5.46 -13.69
C ARG A 93 6.98 -6.09 -12.65
N TYR A 94 6.57 -7.25 -12.15
CA TYR A 94 7.35 -8.12 -11.28
C TYR A 94 7.85 -9.30 -12.11
N GLN A 95 9.18 -9.45 -12.20
CA GLN A 95 9.83 -10.53 -12.93
C GLN A 95 10.54 -11.46 -11.95
N SER A 96 9.91 -12.57 -11.63
CA SER A 96 10.43 -13.57 -10.68
C SER A 96 11.33 -14.57 -11.39
N THR A 97 12.34 -15.08 -10.70
CA THR A 97 13.16 -16.20 -11.21
C THR A 97 12.46 -17.56 -11.07
N VAL A 98 11.35 -17.63 -10.32
CA VAL A 98 10.67 -18.89 -9.98
C VAL A 98 9.15 -18.87 -10.21
N ASP A 99 8.55 -17.69 -10.39
CA ASP A 99 7.12 -17.51 -10.67
C ASP A 99 6.94 -16.88 -12.04
N GLU A 100 5.71 -16.93 -12.57
CA GLU A 100 5.35 -16.17 -13.76
C GLU A 100 5.36 -14.65 -13.49
N ASP A 101 5.65 -13.87 -14.53
CA ASP A 101 5.63 -12.41 -14.46
C ASP A 101 4.24 -11.92 -14.05
N LEU A 102 4.21 -11.00 -13.08
CA LEU A 102 3.01 -10.31 -12.64
C LEU A 102 3.05 -8.86 -13.15
N TYR A 103 1.96 -8.42 -13.76
CA TYR A 103 1.74 -7.03 -14.16
C TYR A 103 0.66 -6.44 -13.27
N VAL A 104 0.90 -5.24 -12.75
CA VAL A 104 -0.05 -4.51 -11.91
C VAL A 104 -0.16 -3.09 -12.43
N ASN A 105 -1.38 -2.63 -12.63
CA ASN A 105 -1.64 -1.22 -12.91
C ASN A 105 -2.82 -0.75 -12.09
N GLY A 106 -2.85 0.53 -11.76
CA GLY A 106 -3.92 1.03 -10.92
C GLY A 106 -3.78 2.49 -10.55
N TYR A 107 -4.56 2.86 -9.54
CA TYR A 107 -4.54 4.17 -8.93
C TYR A 107 -4.27 4.03 -7.44
N GLU A 108 -3.40 4.88 -6.92
CA GLU A 108 -3.08 4.98 -5.50
C GLU A 108 -3.19 6.43 -5.03
N TYR A 109 -2.98 6.63 -3.73
CA TYR A 109 -2.95 7.94 -3.11
C TYR A 109 -1.63 8.14 -2.38
N VAL A 110 -0.91 9.21 -2.69
CA VAL A 110 0.35 9.53 -2.01
C VAL A 110 0.17 10.68 -1.02
N SER A 111 0.66 10.49 0.21
CA SER A 111 0.61 11.51 1.24
C SER A 111 1.96 12.21 1.37
N VAL A 112 1.99 13.52 1.09
CA VAL A 112 3.18 14.36 1.34
C VAL A 112 3.51 14.41 2.84
N LYS A 113 2.48 14.46 3.70
CA LYS A 113 2.61 14.48 5.17
C LYS A 113 3.30 13.23 5.70
N HIS A 114 2.86 12.05 5.26
CA HIS A 114 3.37 10.76 5.76
C HIS A 114 4.50 10.18 4.92
N ARG A 115 4.76 10.75 3.73
CA ARG A 115 5.71 10.27 2.73
C ARG A 115 5.59 8.78 2.44
N ARG A 116 4.36 8.39 2.07
CA ARG A 116 4.05 7.03 1.65
C ARG A 116 2.83 7.02 0.74
N PHE A 117 2.71 5.93 0.02
CA PHE A 117 1.50 5.55 -0.70
C PHE A 117 0.50 4.88 0.24
N PHE A 118 -0.77 5.06 -0.10
CA PHE A 118 -1.94 4.36 0.39
C PHE A 118 -2.63 3.74 -0.83
N SER A 119 -3.03 2.47 -0.69
CA SER A 119 -3.61 1.71 -1.77
C SER A 119 -4.86 2.38 -2.35
N GLY A 120 -5.20 2.02 -3.58
CA GLY A 120 -6.48 2.37 -4.19
C GLY A 120 -7.01 1.16 -4.96
N ILE A 121 -7.30 1.37 -6.24
CA ILE A 121 -7.76 0.32 -7.14
C ILE A 121 -6.59 -0.24 -7.94
N ALA A 122 -6.61 -1.55 -8.21
CA ALA A 122 -5.57 -2.21 -8.99
C ALA A 122 -6.16 -3.34 -9.84
N THR A 123 -5.62 -3.52 -11.04
CA THR A 123 -5.80 -4.71 -11.85
C THR A 123 -4.47 -5.46 -11.88
N LEU A 124 -4.51 -6.74 -11.53
CA LEU A 124 -3.39 -7.66 -11.54
C LEU A 124 -3.57 -8.62 -12.71
N THR A 125 -2.50 -8.90 -13.44
CA THR A 125 -2.49 -9.86 -14.54
C THR A 125 -1.28 -10.77 -14.41
N GLN A 126 -1.52 -12.08 -14.33
CA GLN A 126 -0.49 -13.11 -14.29
C GLN A 126 -0.91 -14.27 -15.19
N GLY A 127 -0.14 -14.54 -16.24
CA GLY A 127 -0.56 -15.50 -17.27
C GLY A 127 -1.90 -15.12 -17.90
N ASP A 128 -2.88 -16.03 -17.86
CA ASP A 128 -4.25 -15.82 -18.31
C ASP A 128 -5.19 -15.29 -17.20
N ASP A 129 -4.71 -15.20 -15.95
CA ASP A 129 -5.51 -14.78 -14.80
C ASP A 129 -5.51 -13.25 -14.66
N VAL A 130 -6.69 -12.68 -14.41
CA VAL A 130 -6.92 -11.26 -14.17
C VAL A 130 -7.73 -11.08 -12.89
N GLU A 131 -7.24 -10.23 -11.98
CA GLU A 131 -7.87 -9.93 -10.69
C GLU A 131 -7.97 -8.41 -10.48
N ASP A 132 -9.16 -7.92 -10.16
CA ASP A 132 -9.39 -6.53 -9.77
C ASP A 132 -9.49 -6.42 -8.23
N ARG A 133 -8.89 -5.37 -7.68
CA ARG A 133 -8.91 -5.06 -6.24
C ARG A 133 -9.30 -3.61 -6.02
N ASP A 134 -10.02 -3.36 -4.91
CA ASP A 134 -10.27 -2.02 -4.39
C ASP A 134 -9.94 -2.01 -2.89
N HIS A 135 -8.87 -1.29 -2.56
CA HIS A 135 -8.44 -1.05 -1.20
C HIS A 135 -8.36 0.45 -0.91
N THR A 136 -9.25 1.23 -1.53
CA THR A 136 -9.34 2.68 -1.32
C THR A 136 -9.52 2.98 0.17
N PRO A 137 -8.68 3.83 0.78
CA PRO A 137 -8.78 4.14 2.19
C PRO A 137 -10.11 4.86 2.48
N ILE A 138 -10.73 4.48 3.59
CA ILE A 138 -11.99 5.08 4.06
C ILE A 138 -11.75 5.98 5.27
N LYS A 139 -10.78 5.63 6.13
CA LYS A 139 -10.57 6.27 7.43
C LYS A 139 -9.09 6.30 7.83
N PHE A 140 -8.66 7.40 8.42
CA PHE A 140 -7.36 7.57 9.06
C PHE A 140 -7.56 7.67 10.57
N ILE A 141 -6.86 6.84 11.34
CA ILE A 141 -6.95 6.88 12.80
C ILE A 141 -5.57 7.18 13.37
N TYR A 142 -5.51 8.22 14.19
CA TYR A 142 -4.29 8.75 14.79
C TYR A 142 -4.16 8.40 16.27
N PRO A 143 -2.94 8.49 16.84
CA PRO A 143 -2.74 8.34 18.27
C PRO A 143 -3.68 9.24 19.09
N GLY A 144 -4.45 8.63 20.00
CA GLY A 144 -5.42 9.32 20.84
C GLY A 144 -6.87 9.24 20.34
N GLU A 145 -7.10 8.78 19.12
CA GLU A 145 -8.45 8.58 18.57
C GLU A 145 -9.01 7.20 18.91
N PRO A 146 -10.35 7.07 19.10
CA PRO A 146 -10.99 5.79 19.29
C PRO A 146 -10.72 4.82 18.13
N GLY A 147 -10.27 3.61 18.46
CA GLY A 147 -9.93 2.57 17.48
C GLY A 147 -8.45 2.57 17.06
N PHE A 148 -7.62 3.50 17.53
CA PHE A 148 -6.18 3.43 17.26
C PHE A 148 -5.60 2.13 17.84
N PHE A 149 -4.86 1.36 17.03
CA PHE A 149 -4.36 0.01 17.35
C PHE A 149 -5.42 -1.06 17.68
N THR A 150 -6.70 -0.82 17.39
CA THR A 150 -7.69 -1.91 17.50
C THR A 150 -7.37 -3.03 16.51
N LYS A 151 -7.60 -4.27 16.93
CA LYS A 151 -7.46 -5.46 16.07
C LYS A 151 -8.77 -5.86 15.39
N THR A 152 -9.85 -5.17 15.71
CA THR A 152 -11.16 -5.41 15.09
C THR A 152 -11.30 -4.50 13.88
N PRO A 153 -11.41 -5.05 12.65
CA PRO A 153 -11.66 -4.24 11.45
C PRO A 153 -12.92 -3.40 11.63
N LEU A 154 -12.85 -2.13 11.26
CA LEU A 154 -14.00 -1.23 11.25
C LEU A 154 -14.82 -1.35 9.95
N TYR A 155 -14.20 -1.88 8.90
CA TYR A 155 -14.77 -2.06 7.58
C TYR A 155 -14.33 -3.43 7.04
N GLU A 156 -15.25 -4.12 6.36
CA GLU A 156 -15.06 -5.37 5.60
C GLU A 156 -14.75 -6.71 6.36
N CYS A 157 -14.81 -7.80 5.56
CA CYS A 157 -14.75 -9.26 5.81
C CYS A 157 -16.08 -10.07 5.92
N GLU A 158 -17.26 -9.50 5.60
CA GLU A 158 -18.61 -10.13 5.47
C GLU A 158 -19.26 -10.73 6.75
N ALA A 159 -20.57 -10.63 7.05
CA ALA A 159 -21.76 -10.21 6.25
C ALA A 159 -22.81 -9.34 7.04
N SER A 160 -22.43 -8.58 8.08
CA SER A 160 -23.35 -7.67 8.82
C SER A 160 -22.73 -6.34 9.29
N LEU A 161 -21.52 -6.03 8.80
CA LEU A 161 -20.47 -5.42 9.61
C LEU A 161 -20.13 -3.95 9.27
N ALA A 162 -21.16 -3.13 9.06
CA ALA A 162 -21.11 -1.70 9.38
C ALA A 162 -22.31 -1.38 10.29
N GLN A 163 -22.41 -2.03 11.45
CA GLN A 163 -23.46 -1.67 12.40
C GLN A 163 -23.11 -0.36 13.12
N TYR A 164 -23.88 0.66 12.71
CA TYR A 164 -24.21 1.90 13.40
C TYR A 164 -24.06 1.82 14.94
N ALA A 165 -23.22 2.68 15.51
CA ALA A 165 -23.34 3.08 16.92
C ALA A 165 -23.81 4.54 16.93
N PRO A 166 -25.10 4.83 17.19
CA PRO A 166 -25.53 6.18 17.46
C PRO A 166 -24.96 6.62 18.81
N ILE A 167 -24.37 7.80 18.86
CA ILE A 167 -24.01 8.44 20.12
C ILE A 167 -25.30 8.95 20.79
N GLN A 168 -25.76 8.23 21.80
CA GLN A 168 -26.75 8.66 22.79
C GLN A 168 -26.17 8.24 24.16
N GLU A 169 -26.04 9.05 25.20
CA GLU A 169 -26.64 10.34 25.56
C GLU A 169 -25.67 11.16 26.42
N GLY A 170 -25.94 12.47 26.51
CA GLY A 170 -25.37 13.34 27.53
C GLY A 170 -26.00 14.74 27.58
N PHE A 171 -27.33 14.86 27.45
CA PHE A 171 -28.02 16.09 27.87
C PHE A 171 -28.23 16.02 29.39
N ASN A 172 -27.40 16.76 30.12
CA ASN A 172 -27.62 17.02 31.55
C ASN A 172 -28.92 17.82 31.74
N ARG A 173 -29.64 17.49 32.82
CA ARG A 173 -30.69 18.31 33.42
C ARG A 173 -30.14 19.64 33.92
#